data_AF-A0AAW2KB20-F1
#
_entry.id   AF-A0AAW2KB20-F1
#
_cell.length_a   1.000
_cell.length_b   1.000
_cell.length_c   1.000
_cell.angle_alpha   90.00
_cell.angle_beta   90.00
_cell.angle_gamma   90.00
#
_symmetry.space_group_name_H-M   'P 1'
#
loop_
_entity.id
_entity.type
_entity.pdbx_description
1 polymer ?
#
loop_
_entity_poly.entity_id
_entity_poly.type
_entity_poly.pdbx_seq_one_letter_code
_entity_poly.pdbx_strand_id
1 'polypeptide(L)'
;MHGALLSGFREAANMANYARVRVSKLKLEKNPSQNAHTCASILADLFRQPDVEFGSFAVLFGRKNADSTAILRVTFGGHRKKPDQQYSNKLLFEQLQSHFNQQQEFHVYTLLSKAQALELREVRGGDEGRLNYLCEKVGVKLVGRKGLGPSADSVIASIKAQRSSRSQKSSSSGRWS
;
A
#
# COMPACT_ATOMS: atom_id res chain seq x y z
N MET A 1 28.54 40.96 36.31
CA MET A 1 28.67 39.63 35.67
C MET A 1 27.86 38.57 36.42
N HIS A 2 26.52 38.62 36.37
CA HIS A 2 25.64 37.64 37.06
C HIS A 2 24.69 36.86 36.11
N GLY A 3 24.61 37.23 34.83
CA GLY A 3 23.72 36.61 33.84
C GLY A 3 24.29 35.45 33.02
N ALA A 4 25.61 35.22 33.08
CA ALA A 4 26.28 34.21 32.24
C ALA A 4 25.90 32.77 32.62
N LEU A 5 25.65 32.51 33.90
CA LEU A 5 25.38 31.17 34.42
C LEU A 5 23.97 30.69 34.05
N LEU A 6 22.96 31.54 34.23
CA LEU A 6 21.57 31.26 33.84
C LEU A 6 21.41 31.21 32.31
N SER A 7 22.13 32.07 31.57
CA SER A 7 22.16 32.00 30.10
C SER A 7 22.82 30.71 29.62
N GLY A 8 23.92 30.29 30.25
CA GLY A 8 24.61 29.05 29.93
C GLY A 8 23.75 27.80 30.11
N PHE A 9 22.94 27.73 31.18
CA PHE A 9 21.99 26.63 31.36
C PHE A 9 20.88 26.62 30.31
N ARG A 10 20.36 27.79 29.94
CA ARG A 10 19.30 27.89 28.92
C ARG A 10 19.84 27.48 27.54
N GLU A 11 21.08 27.85 27.25
CA GLU A 11 21.75 27.50 26.00
C GLU A 11 22.11 26.00 25.94
N ALA A 12 22.59 25.42 27.04
CA ALA A 12 22.82 23.98 27.15
C ALA A 12 21.52 23.17 26.98
N ALA A 13 20.41 23.63 27.57
CA ALA A 13 19.10 23.00 27.40
C ALA A 13 18.60 23.08 25.95
N ASN A 14 18.80 24.22 25.29
CA ASN A 14 18.48 24.39 23.87
C ASN A 14 19.32 23.45 22.99
N MET A 15 20.62 23.35 23.23
CA MET A 15 21.52 22.43 22.53
C MET A 15 21.12 20.96 22.76
N ALA A 16 20.77 20.58 23.99
CA ALA A 16 20.31 19.24 24.31
C ALA A 16 19.00 18.89 23.59
N ASN A 17 18.04 19.81 23.53
CA ASN A 17 16.80 19.63 22.77
C ASN A 17 17.07 19.51 21.26
N TYR A 18 17.94 20.37 20.70
CA TYR A 18 18.32 20.29 19.29
C TYR A 18 19.05 18.98 18.96
N ALA A 19 19.92 18.50 19.86
CA ALA A 19 20.59 17.21 19.72
C ALA A 19 19.58 16.06 19.78
N ARG A 20 18.62 16.08 20.72
CA ARG A 20 17.55 15.08 20.82
C ARG A 20 16.68 15.04 19.57
N VAL A 21 16.29 16.19 19.02
CA VAL A 21 15.50 16.29 17.77
C VAL A 21 16.29 15.73 16.58
N ARG A 22 17.60 16.00 16.50
CA ARG A 22 18.46 15.41 15.45
C ARG A 22 18.62 13.89 15.61
N VAL A 23 18.80 13.41 16.85
CA VAL A 23 18.90 11.97 17.13
C VAL A 23 17.58 11.24 16.87
N SER A 24 16.41 11.85 17.14
CA SER A 24 15.12 11.27 16.76
C SER A 24 14.92 11.21 15.25
N LYS A 25 15.42 12.22 14.51
CA LYS A 25 15.40 12.23 13.04
C LYS A 25 16.34 11.17 12.45
N LEU A 26 17.50 10.93 13.07
CA LEU A 26 18.44 9.86 12.70
C LEU A 26 17.97 8.46 13.11
N LYS A 27 17.16 8.34 14.18
CA LYS A 27 16.50 7.06 14.54
C LYS A 27 15.41 6.65 13.55
N LEU A 28 14.78 7.61 12.86
CA LEU A 28 13.87 7.32 11.75
C LEU A 28 14.61 6.76 10.52
N GLU A 29 15.90 7.09 10.39
CA GLU A 29 16.82 6.64 9.34
C GLU A 29 17.58 5.34 9.69
N LYS A 30 17.21 4.63 10.77
CA LYS A 30 17.80 3.31 11.07
C LYS A 30 16.80 2.20 10.75
N ASN A 31 17.04 1.57 9.60
CA ASN A 31 16.45 0.35 9.02
C ASN A 31 15.33 0.54 7.97
N PRO A 32 15.63 1.17 6.82
CA PRO A 32 14.73 1.12 5.65
C PRO A 32 14.45 -0.32 5.16
N SER A 33 15.35 -1.28 5.41
CA SER A 33 15.18 -2.69 5.02
C SER A 33 14.15 -3.44 5.87
N GLN A 34 14.15 -3.25 7.20
CA GLN A 34 13.22 -3.92 8.11
C GLN A 34 11.81 -3.34 8.01
N ASN A 35 11.70 -2.03 7.77
CA ASN A 35 10.42 -1.37 7.57
C ASN A 35 9.80 -1.77 6.23
N ALA A 36 10.58 -1.91 5.15
CA ALA A 36 10.05 -2.29 3.83
C ALA A 36 9.40 -3.68 3.80
N HIS A 37 10.02 -4.71 4.41
CA HIS A 37 9.44 -6.05 4.48
C HIS A 37 8.17 -6.09 5.33
N THR A 38 8.17 -5.40 6.47
CA THR A 38 7.01 -5.29 7.35
C THR A 38 5.86 -4.57 6.64
N CYS A 39 6.17 -3.47 5.94
CA CYS A 39 5.23 -2.69 5.16
C CYS A 39 4.68 -3.43 3.93
N ALA A 40 5.47 -4.30 3.30
CA ALA A 40 5.02 -5.15 2.21
C ALA A 40 4.05 -6.23 2.72
N SER A 41 4.38 -6.87 3.83
CA SER A 41 3.51 -7.87 4.48
C SER A 41 2.19 -7.24 4.94
N ILE A 42 2.25 -6.07 5.60
CA ILE A 42 1.05 -5.31 5.97
C ILE A 42 0.19 -4.99 4.75
N LEU A 43 0.80 -4.53 3.66
CA LEU A 43 0.03 -4.16 2.47
C LEU A 43 -0.63 -5.39 1.84
N ALA A 44 0.07 -6.53 1.79
CA ALA A 44 -0.50 -7.79 1.34
C ALA A 44 -1.70 -8.23 2.21
N ASP A 45 -1.58 -8.12 3.54
CA ASP A 45 -2.67 -8.42 4.48
C ASP A 45 -3.88 -7.50 4.26
N LEU A 46 -3.65 -6.22 3.98
CA LEU A 46 -4.72 -5.27 3.69
C LEU A 46 -5.45 -5.64 2.38
N PHE A 47 -4.71 -6.03 1.34
CA PHE A 47 -5.29 -6.46 0.06
C PHE A 47 -5.89 -7.86 0.09
N ARG A 48 -5.84 -8.60 1.21
CA ARG A 48 -6.61 -9.83 1.40
C ARG A 48 -8.12 -9.59 1.40
N GLN A 49 -8.53 -8.39 1.81
CA GLN A 49 -9.92 -7.93 1.79
C GLN A 49 -9.93 -6.49 1.28
N PRO A 50 -9.84 -6.26 -0.03
CA PRO A 50 -9.90 -4.91 -0.59
C PRO A 50 -11.31 -4.33 -0.41
N ASP A 51 -11.43 -3.00 -0.47
CA ASP A 51 -12.75 -2.34 -0.38
C ASP A 51 -13.53 -2.49 -1.68
N VAL A 52 -12.83 -2.50 -2.82
CA VAL A 52 -13.37 -2.71 -4.16
C VAL A 52 -12.39 -3.55 -4.97
N GLU A 53 -12.89 -4.50 -5.75
CA GLU A 53 -12.11 -5.33 -6.67
C GLU A 53 -12.84 -5.45 -8.02
N PHE A 54 -12.10 -5.31 -9.12
CA PHE A 54 -12.63 -5.49 -10.48
C PHE A 54 -11.48 -5.85 -11.44
N GLY A 55 -11.64 -6.92 -12.22
CA GLY A 55 -10.56 -7.39 -13.09
C GLY A 55 -9.27 -7.66 -12.31
N SER A 56 -8.15 -7.17 -12.81
CA SER A 56 -6.83 -7.19 -12.14
C SER A 56 -6.61 -6.09 -11.10
N PHE A 57 -7.64 -5.29 -10.79
CA PHE A 57 -7.54 -4.11 -9.94
C PHE A 57 -8.16 -4.35 -8.56
N ALA A 58 -7.46 -3.94 -7.51
CA ALA A 58 -7.97 -3.93 -6.14
C ALA A 58 -7.71 -2.57 -5.49
N VAL A 59 -8.68 -2.03 -4.76
CA VAL A 59 -8.63 -0.68 -4.18
C VAL A 59 -8.81 -0.75 -2.66
N LEU A 60 -8.02 0.08 -1.97
CA LEU A 60 -8.18 0.38 -0.55
C LEU A 60 -8.38 1.88 -0.36
N PHE A 61 -9.45 2.28 0.32
CA PHE A 61 -9.74 3.68 0.61
C PHE A 61 -9.16 4.10 1.96
N GLY A 62 -8.40 5.19 1.97
CA GLY A 62 -8.13 5.91 3.21
C GLY A 62 -9.41 6.53 3.78
N ARG A 63 -9.47 6.73 5.10
CA ARG A 63 -10.60 7.40 5.77
C ARG A 63 -10.18 8.80 6.22
N LYS A 64 -10.08 9.75 5.29
CA LYS A 64 -10.02 11.20 5.58
C LYS A 64 -10.78 11.98 4.50
N ASN A 65 -12.03 12.32 4.80
CA ASN A 65 -12.95 13.19 4.02
C ASN A 65 -13.21 12.75 2.57
N ALA A 66 -14.05 13.50 1.85
CA ALA A 66 -14.47 13.18 0.47
C ALA A 66 -13.28 13.08 -0.51
N ASP A 67 -12.18 13.79 -0.22
CA ASP A 67 -10.92 13.77 -0.98
C ASP A 67 -9.92 12.70 -0.51
N SER A 68 -10.42 11.65 0.18
CA SER A 68 -9.57 10.57 0.69
C SER A 68 -8.74 9.95 -0.43
N THR A 69 -7.44 9.84 -0.20
CA THR A 69 -6.52 9.07 -1.03
C THR A 69 -6.85 7.58 -0.94
N ALA A 70 -6.82 6.92 -2.09
CA ALA A 70 -6.98 5.49 -2.26
C ALA A 70 -5.66 4.86 -2.75
N ILE A 71 -5.38 3.65 -2.32
CA ILE A 71 -4.28 2.83 -2.84
C ILE A 71 -4.88 1.83 -3.82
N LEU A 72 -4.46 1.93 -5.07
CA LEU A 72 -4.79 0.97 -6.11
C LEU A 72 -3.65 -0.05 -6.22
N ARG A 73 -4.00 -1.34 -6.30
CA ARG A 73 -3.12 -2.43 -6.70
C ARG A 73 -3.56 -2.95 -8.05
N VAL A 74 -2.61 -3.17 -8.96
CA VAL A 74 -2.81 -3.87 -10.23
C VAL A 74 -1.97 -5.13 -10.20
N THR A 75 -2.63 -6.26 -10.44
CA THR A 75 -2.01 -7.58 -10.54
C THR A 75 -1.61 -7.85 -12.00
N PHE A 76 -0.34 -8.17 -12.22
CA PHE A 76 0.17 -8.64 -13.50
C PHE A 76 0.73 -10.04 -13.33
N GLY A 77 0.69 -10.85 -14.39
CA GLY A 77 1.23 -12.21 -14.34
C GLY A 77 0.30 -13.16 -13.60
N GLY A 78 -0.81 -13.51 -14.24
CA GLY A 78 -1.73 -14.52 -13.74
C GLY A 78 -2.50 -15.10 -14.90
N HIS A 79 -2.09 -16.27 -15.40
CA HIS A 79 -2.94 -17.04 -16.29
C HIS A 79 -4.09 -17.61 -15.46
N ARG A 80 -5.21 -16.87 -15.37
CA ARG A 80 -6.51 -17.54 -15.19
C ARG A 80 -6.91 -18.15 -16.53
N LYS A 81 -6.19 -19.17 -16.99
CA LYS A 81 -6.71 -20.05 -18.02
C LYS A 81 -7.86 -20.83 -17.37
N LYS A 82 -9.07 -20.64 -17.89
CA LYS A 82 -10.12 -21.65 -17.72
C LYS A 82 -9.55 -22.96 -18.28
N PRO A 83 -9.73 -24.11 -17.61
CA PRO A 83 -9.27 -25.37 -18.14
C PRO A 83 -10.20 -25.80 -19.28
N ASP A 84 -10.00 -25.25 -20.47
CA ASP A 84 -10.56 -25.84 -21.68
C ASP A 84 -9.68 -27.05 -22.02
N GLN A 85 -10.18 -28.21 -21.65
CA GLN A 85 -9.62 -29.53 -21.95
C GLN A 85 -9.53 -29.71 -23.47
N GLN A 86 -8.35 -29.45 -24.04
CA GLN A 86 -7.97 -30.03 -25.33
C GLN A 86 -6.67 -30.80 -25.15
N TYR A 87 -6.83 -32.11 -24.92
CA TYR A 87 -5.78 -33.11 -24.91
C TYR A 87 -5.01 -33.09 -26.24
N SER A 88 -3.82 -32.47 -26.21
CA SER A 88 -2.79 -32.67 -27.22
C SER A 88 -1.42 -32.53 -26.56
N ASN A 89 -0.39 -33.12 -27.15
CA ASN A 89 0.99 -33.22 -26.63
C ASN A 89 1.69 -31.85 -26.34
N LYS A 90 0.97 -30.73 -26.39
CA LYS A 90 1.40 -29.42 -25.89
C LYS A 90 1.53 -29.36 -24.36
N LEU A 91 0.94 -30.31 -23.63
CA LEU A 91 0.98 -30.33 -22.16
C LEU A 91 2.41 -30.31 -21.59
N LEU A 92 3.39 -30.99 -22.20
CA LEU A 92 4.73 -31.07 -21.60
C LEU A 92 5.51 -29.74 -21.70
N PHE A 93 5.37 -29.03 -22.82
CA PHE A 93 5.95 -27.70 -23.01
C PHE A 93 5.16 -26.59 -22.31
N GLU A 94 3.82 -26.68 -22.31
CA GLU A 94 2.99 -25.79 -21.49
C GLU A 94 3.23 -26.02 -20.00
N GLN A 95 3.52 -27.24 -19.55
CA GLN A 95 3.76 -27.53 -18.14
C GLN A 95 5.12 -27.00 -17.68
N LEU A 96 6.16 -27.11 -18.50
CA LEU A 96 7.46 -26.47 -18.24
C LEU A 96 7.38 -24.94 -18.30
N GLN A 97 6.71 -24.36 -19.31
CA GLN A 97 6.47 -22.92 -19.37
C GLN A 97 5.55 -22.45 -18.24
N SER A 98 4.56 -23.25 -17.83
CA SER A 98 3.69 -22.92 -16.72
C SER A 98 4.47 -22.92 -15.42
N HIS A 99 5.40 -23.85 -15.19
CA HIS A 99 6.15 -23.88 -13.95
C HIS A 99 7.08 -22.66 -13.78
N PHE A 100 7.51 -22.05 -14.89
CA PHE A 100 8.32 -20.83 -14.90
C PHE A 100 7.45 -19.55 -14.89
N ASN A 101 6.35 -19.53 -15.65
CA ASN A 101 5.42 -18.39 -15.74
C ASN A 101 4.38 -18.33 -14.61
N GLN A 102 4.16 -19.43 -13.87
CA GLN A 102 3.30 -19.45 -12.67
C GLN A 102 3.97 -18.74 -11.49
N GLN A 103 5.27 -18.47 -11.55
CA GLN A 103 6.00 -18.05 -10.35
C GLN A 103 6.01 -16.56 -10.05
N GLN A 104 5.59 -15.67 -10.94
CA GLN A 104 5.61 -14.23 -10.61
C GLN A 104 4.36 -13.50 -11.06
N GLU A 105 3.27 -13.75 -10.32
CA GLU A 105 2.31 -12.66 -10.10
C GLU A 105 3.06 -11.53 -9.41
N PHE A 106 3.07 -10.36 -10.05
CA PHE A 106 3.65 -9.17 -9.46
C PHE A 106 2.58 -8.09 -9.35
N HIS A 107 2.68 -7.37 -8.24
CA HIS A 107 1.76 -6.31 -7.91
C HIS A 107 2.46 -4.97 -8.05
N VAL A 108 1.85 -4.10 -8.86
CA VAL A 108 2.21 -2.68 -8.89
C VAL A 108 1.08 -1.87 -8.29
N TYR A 109 1.42 -0.66 -7.87
CA TYR A 109 0.56 0.16 -7.06
C TYR A 109 0.60 1.61 -7.53
N THR A 110 -0.44 2.35 -7.18
CA THR A 110 -0.46 3.80 -7.33
C THR A 110 -1.42 4.43 -6.32
N LEU A 111 -1.34 5.75 -6.16
CA LEU A 111 -2.26 6.52 -5.33
C LEU A 111 -3.24 7.27 -6.23
N LEU A 112 -4.52 7.19 -5.89
CA LEU A 112 -5.61 7.86 -6.60
C LEU A 112 -6.49 8.61 -5.60
N SER A 113 -7.31 9.54 -6.08
CA SER A 113 -8.45 9.99 -5.28
C SER A 113 -9.53 8.90 -5.24
N LYS A 114 -10.37 8.93 -4.21
CA LYS A 114 -11.55 8.05 -4.13
C LYS A 114 -12.45 8.19 -5.37
N ALA A 115 -12.65 9.40 -5.88
CA ALA A 115 -13.43 9.65 -7.08
C ALA A 115 -12.82 8.96 -8.32
N GLN A 116 -11.51 9.15 -8.54
CA GLN A 116 -10.79 8.51 -9.65
C GLN A 116 -10.87 6.98 -9.60
N ALA A 117 -10.78 6.40 -8.41
CA ALA A 117 -10.88 4.95 -8.24
C ALA A 117 -12.29 4.41 -8.54
N LEU A 118 -13.34 5.18 -8.21
CA LEU A 118 -14.71 4.82 -8.57
C LEU A 118 -14.97 5.01 -10.07
N GLU A 119 -14.46 6.07 -10.69
CA GLU A 119 -14.52 6.25 -12.15
C GLU A 119 -13.81 5.12 -12.89
N LEU A 120 -12.63 4.71 -12.43
CA LEU A 120 -11.86 3.61 -13.03
C LEU A 120 -12.67 2.30 -13.11
N ARG A 121 -13.50 2.02 -12.11
CA ARG A 121 -14.36 0.84 -12.09
C ARG A 121 -15.37 0.84 -13.25
N GLU A 122 -15.90 2.02 -13.59
CA GLU A 122 -16.92 2.20 -14.64
C GLU A 122 -16.34 2.22 -16.06
N VAL A 123 -15.00 2.28 -16.20
CA VAL A 123 -14.33 2.24 -17.51
C VAL A 123 -14.61 0.91 -18.21
N ARG A 124 -15.09 1.02 -19.46
CA ARG A 124 -15.32 -0.11 -20.38
C ARG A 124 -14.03 -0.45 -21.13
N GLY A 125 -13.98 -1.65 -21.73
CA GLY A 125 -12.79 -2.14 -22.44
C GLY A 125 -11.87 -3.02 -21.61
N GLY A 126 -12.38 -3.58 -20.50
CA GLY A 126 -11.66 -4.54 -19.69
C GLY A 126 -10.45 -3.92 -18.97
N ASP A 127 -9.44 -4.75 -18.71
CA ASP A 127 -8.27 -4.33 -17.94
C ASP A 127 -7.33 -3.43 -18.75
N GLU A 128 -7.21 -3.66 -20.05
CA GLU A 128 -6.43 -2.81 -20.96
C GLU A 128 -7.01 -1.40 -21.04
N GLY A 129 -8.34 -1.27 -21.20
CA GLY A 129 -9.00 0.04 -21.21
C GLY A 129 -8.84 0.82 -19.90
N ARG A 130 -8.88 0.12 -18.76
CA ARG A 130 -8.63 0.69 -17.43
C ARG A 130 -7.18 1.11 -17.24
N LEU A 131 -6.24 0.29 -17.70
CA LEU A 131 -4.82 0.62 -17.65
C LEU A 131 -4.50 1.85 -18.51
N ASN A 132 -5.12 1.93 -19.69
CA ASN A 132 -4.99 3.08 -20.57
C ASN A 132 -5.55 4.36 -19.93
N TYR A 133 -6.75 4.27 -19.31
CA TYR A 133 -7.32 5.40 -18.57
C TYR A 133 -6.37 5.91 -17.47
N LEU A 134 -5.73 5.00 -16.70
CA LEU A 134 -4.78 5.40 -15.65
C LEU A 134 -3.57 6.16 -16.19
N CYS A 135 -2.97 5.64 -17.25
CA CYS A 135 -1.75 6.20 -17.83
C CYS A 135 -2.02 7.46 -18.65
N GLU A 136 -3.03 7.46 -19.51
CA GLU A 136 -3.28 8.56 -20.46
C GLU A 136 -4.20 9.63 -19.90
N LYS A 137 -5.28 9.25 -19.21
CA LYS A 137 -6.30 10.21 -18.74
C LYS A 137 -6.00 10.73 -17.34
N VAL A 138 -5.59 9.86 -16.41
CA VAL A 138 -5.23 10.31 -15.05
C VAL A 138 -3.77 10.77 -14.98
N GLY A 139 -2.89 10.21 -15.81
CA GLY A 139 -1.47 10.57 -15.83
C GLY A 139 -0.68 9.99 -14.64
N VAL A 140 -1.16 8.91 -14.02
CA VAL A 140 -0.46 8.29 -12.89
C VAL A 140 0.56 7.25 -13.35
N LYS A 141 1.60 7.07 -12.54
CA LYS A 141 2.59 6.01 -12.73
C LYS A 141 2.27 4.82 -11.84
N LEU A 142 2.42 3.63 -12.41
CA LEU A 142 2.40 2.38 -11.67
C LEU A 142 3.80 2.06 -11.16
N VAL A 143 3.92 1.80 -9.86
CA VAL A 143 5.20 1.59 -9.18
C VAL A 143 5.13 0.37 -8.28
N GLY A 144 6.27 -0.28 -8.00
CA GLY A 144 6.33 -1.30 -6.95
C GLY A 144 6.11 -0.71 -5.56
N ARG A 145 5.94 -1.57 -4.54
CA ARG A 145 5.72 -1.15 -3.13
C ARG A 145 6.72 -0.09 -2.63
N LYS A 146 8.00 -0.23 -3.00
CA LYS A 146 9.08 0.70 -2.60
C LYS A 146 8.97 2.07 -3.28
N GLY A 147 8.29 2.16 -4.43
CA GLY A 147 8.12 3.40 -5.18
C GLY A 147 6.93 4.26 -4.76
N LEU A 148 6.03 3.75 -3.90
CA LEU A 148 4.86 4.48 -3.41
C LEU A 148 5.20 5.64 -2.45
N GLY A 149 6.37 5.59 -1.82
CA GLY A 149 6.89 6.65 -0.95
C GLY A 149 6.13 6.85 0.38
N PRO A 150 6.56 7.83 1.19
CA PRO A 150 6.06 8.06 2.56
C PRO A 150 4.57 8.42 2.63
N SER A 151 4.04 9.08 1.61
CA SER A 151 2.61 9.45 1.54
C SER A 151 1.73 8.21 1.56
N ALA A 152 2.12 7.15 0.84
CA ALA A 152 1.40 5.89 0.88
C ALA A 152 1.56 5.18 2.22
N ASP A 153 2.74 5.23 2.85
CA ASP A 153 2.95 4.61 4.16
C ASP A 153 2.01 5.19 5.22
N SER A 154 1.76 6.50 5.19
CA SER A 154 0.77 7.17 6.04
C SER A 154 -0.65 6.66 5.80
N VAL A 155 -1.04 6.48 4.54
CA VAL A 155 -2.36 5.93 4.16
C VAL A 155 -2.49 4.47 4.61
N ILE A 156 -1.45 3.65 4.41
CA ILE A 156 -1.40 2.25 4.85
C ILE A 156 -1.53 2.14 6.37
N ALA A 157 -0.79 2.97 7.11
CA ALA A 157 -0.86 3.00 8.57
C ALA A 157 -2.26 3.38 9.06
N SER A 158 -2.88 4.38 8.43
CA SER A 158 -4.26 4.81 8.73
C SER A 158 -5.28 3.67 8.50
N ILE A 159 -5.21 2.99 7.36
CA ILE A 159 -6.09 1.86 7.03
C ILE A 159 -5.87 0.70 8.02
N LYS A 160 -4.61 0.38 8.35
CA LYS A 160 -4.27 -0.68 9.32
C LYS A 160 -4.84 -0.37 10.70
N ALA A 161 -4.64 0.84 11.21
CA ALA A 161 -5.16 1.28 12.51
C ALA A 161 -6.69 1.15 12.55
N GLN A 162 -7.37 1.51 11.46
CA GLN A 162 -8.82 1.37 11.35
C GLN A 162 -9.27 -0.09 11.45
N ARG A 163 -8.65 -1.02 10.71
CA ARG A 163 -9.05 -2.44 10.73
C ARG A 163 -8.84 -3.08 12.10
N SER A 164 -7.75 -2.72 12.78
CA SER A 164 -7.51 -3.14 14.17
C SER A 164 -8.61 -2.64 15.11
N SER A 165 -8.99 -1.36 15.01
CA SER A 165 -10.05 -0.78 15.85
C SER A 165 -11.43 -1.42 15.64
N ARG A 166 -11.73 -1.89 14.41
CA ARG A 166 -12.99 -2.57 14.10
C ARG A 166 -13.04 -3.97 14.74
N SER A 167 -11.91 -4.67 14.77
CA SER A 167 -11.77 -5.97 15.45
C SER A 167 -11.96 -5.85 16.97
N GLN A 168 -11.44 -4.77 17.59
CA GLN A 168 -11.62 -4.53 19.04
C GLN A 168 -13.05 -4.15 19.42
N LYS A 169 -13.81 -3.49 18.54
CA LYS A 169 -15.21 -3.14 18.81
C LYS A 169 -16.15 -4.35 18.70
N SER A 170 -15.81 -5.37 17.93
CA SER A 170 -16.59 -6.62 17.85
C SER A 170 -16.39 -7.55 19.04
N SER A 171 -15.32 -7.39 19.83
CA SER A 171 -15.08 -8.22 21.02
C SER A 171 -15.62 -7.60 22.31
N SER A 172 -15.97 -6.31 22.33
CA SER A 172 -16.51 -5.64 23.53
C SER A 172 -18.04 -5.67 23.66
N SER A 173 -18.77 -6.25 22.71
CA SER A 173 -20.25 -6.34 22.73
C SER A 173 -20.80 -7.67 23.26
N GLY A 174 -19.97 -8.54 23.84
CA GLY A 174 -20.35 -9.90 24.26
C GLY A 174 -20.28 -10.17 25.76
N ARG A 175 -20.61 -9.22 26.64
CA ARG A 175 -20.60 -9.47 28.09
C ARG A 175 -21.79 -8.85 28.83
N TRP A 176 -23.00 -9.33 28.56
CA TRP A 176 -24.14 -9.25 29.48
C TRP A 176 -25.08 -10.43 29.23
N SER A 177 -25.04 -11.42 30.12
CA SER A 177 -26.16 -12.25 30.60
C SER A 177 -25.63 -13.11 31.74
#